data_AF-A0A6M3LJY0-F1
#
_entry.id   AF-A0A6M3LJY0-F1
#
_cell.length_a   1.000
_cell.length_b   1.000
_cell.length_c   1.000
_cell.angle_alpha   90.00
_cell.angle_beta   90.00
_cell.angle_gamma   90.00
#
_symmetry.space_group_name_H-M   'P 1'
#
loop_
_entity.id
_entity.type
_entity.pdbx_description
1 polymer ?
#
loop_
_entity_poly.entity_id
_entity_poly.type
_entity_poly.pdbx_seq_one_letter_code
_entity_poly.pdbx_strand_id
1 'polypeptide(L)'
;MMYYYIYNHDCFTVGADGSDGSWNTDSNYPTRDQAAARVHYLNGGDDIYVFGNICNQVTNIATNIGRLDWTCRRIAEVLESSRE
;
A
#
# COMPACT_ATOMS: atom_id res chain seq x y z
N MET A 1 -13.31 -15.08 1.73
CA MET A 1 -13.90 -14.20 0.69
C MET A 1 -12.76 -13.58 -0.09
N MET A 2 -12.88 -13.46 -1.41
CA MET A 2 -11.88 -12.83 -2.27
C MET A 2 -12.39 -11.43 -2.62
N TYR A 3 -11.61 -10.42 -2.31
CA TYR A 3 -11.90 -9.04 -2.67
C TYR A 3 -11.37 -8.72 -4.06
N TYR A 4 -12.08 -7.86 -4.77
CA TYR A 4 -11.65 -7.27 -6.03
C TYR A 4 -12.23 -5.87 -6.16
N TYR A 5 -11.82 -5.15 -7.21
CA TYR A 5 -12.37 -3.83 -7.51
C TYR A 5 -13.03 -3.81 -8.88
N ILE A 6 -14.06 -2.99 -9.01
CA ILE A 6 -14.74 -2.67 -10.27
C ILE A 6 -14.64 -1.17 -10.53
N TYR A 7 -14.48 -0.78 -11.79
CA TYR A 7 -14.55 0.63 -12.17
C TYR A 7 -16.00 1.03 -12.39
N ASN A 8 -16.46 2.07 -11.70
CA ASN A 8 -17.79 2.65 -11.86
C ASN A 8 -17.69 4.17 -11.85
N HIS A 9 -18.00 4.79 -12.99
CA HIS A 9 -18.14 6.23 -13.20
C HIS A 9 -17.20 7.09 -12.33
N ASP A 10 -15.94 7.16 -12.78
CA ASP A 10 -14.86 7.96 -12.20
C ASP A 10 -14.27 7.46 -10.87
N CYS A 11 -14.71 6.29 -10.37
CA CYS A 11 -14.10 5.67 -9.21
C CYS A 11 -13.95 4.14 -9.33
N PHE A 12 -13.06 3.59 -8.50
CA PHE A 12 -12.83 2.16 -8.34
C PHE A 12 -13.46 1.71 -7.02
N THR A 13 -14.51 0.90 -7.11
CA THR A 13 -15.23 0.34 -5.96
C THR A 13 -14.63 -1.01 -5.59
N VAL A 14 -14.11 -1.12 -4.38
CA VAL A 14 -13.63 -2.37 -3.78
C VAL A 14 -14.79 -3.07 -3.08
N GLY A 15 -14.88 -4.38 -3.27
CA GLY A 15 -15.87 -5.22 -2.59
C GLY A 15 -15.62 -6.70 -2.83
N ALA A 16 -16.56 -7.51 -2.36
CA ALA A 16 -16.55 -8.96 -2.54
C ALA A 16 -17.98 -9.48 -2.71
N ASP A 17 -18.11 -10.61 -3.40
CA ASP A 17 -19.38 -11.32 -3.46
C ASP A 17 -19.66 -12.02 -2.12
N GLY A 18 -20.88 -11.82 -1.62
CA GLY A 18 -21.44 -12.54 -0.49
C GLY A 18 -21.72 -14.00 -0.85
N SER A 19 -21.90 -14.84 0.16
CA SER A 19 -22.27 -16.26 -0.04
C SER A 19 -23.62 -16.46 -0.74
N ASP A 20 -24.44 -15.42 -0.77
CA ASP A 20 -25.73 -15.34 -1.44
C ASP A 20 -25.65 -14.75 -2.86
N GLY A 21 -24.44 -14.44 -3.35
CA GLY A 21 -24.21 -13.80 -4.65
C GLY A 21 -24.49 -12.30 -4.66
N SER A 22 -24.72 -11.67 -3.50
CA SER A 22 -24.86 -10.22 -3.40
C SER A 22 -23.50 -9.51 -3.42
N TRP A 23 -23.40 -8.36 -4.08
CA TRP A 23 -22.20 -7.52 -4.03
C TRP A 23 -22.14 -6.75 -2.71
N ASN A 24 -21.06 -6.94 -1.95
CA ASN A 24 -20.79 -6.22 -0.70
C ASN A 24 -19.67 -5.20 -0.90
N THR A 25 -20.04 -3.92 -0.91
CA THR A 25 -19.09 -2.80 -1.05
C THR A 25 -18.30 -2.56 0.24
N ASP A 26 -16.98 -2.42 0.12
CA ASP A 26 -16.08 -1.98 1.19
C ASP A 26 -15.79 -0.47 1.07
N SER A 27 -15.29 -0.02 -0.09
CA SER A 27 -14.77 1.35 -0.25
C SER A 27 -14.69 1.78 -1.73
N ASN A 28 -14.58 3.10 -1.96
CA ASN A 28 -14.40 3.70 -3.29
C ASN A 28 -13.10 4.50 -3.34
N TYR A 29 -12.38 4.41 -4.46
CA TYR A 29 -11.11 5.11 -4.67
C TYR A 29 -11.10 5.88 -5.99
N PRO A 30 -10.47 7.06 -6.04
CA PRO A 30 -10.33 7.83 -7.28
C PRO A 30 -9.36 7.20 -8.27
N THR A 31 -8.42 6.37 -7.81
CA THR A 31 -7.39 5.75 -8.67
C THR A 31 -7.35 4.24 -8.52
N ARG A 32 -6.90 3.58 -9.60
CA ARG A 32 -6.76 2.13 -9.66
C ARG A 32 -5.78 1.61 -8.62
N ASP A 33 -4.66 2.31 -8.44
CA ASP A 33 -3.57 1.86 -7.57
C ASP A 33 -3.99 1.84 -6.10
N GLN A 34 -4.79 2.82 -5.67
CA GLN A 34 -5.36 2.84 -4.32
C GLN A 34 -6.34 1.70 -4.09
N ALA A 35 -7.22 1.42 -5.05
CA ALA A 35 -8.14 0.27 -4.98
C ALA A 35 -7.38 -1.07 -4.99
N ALA A 36 -6.31 -1.17 -5.78
CA ALA A 36 -5.46 -2.36 -5.83
C ALA A 36 -4.73 -2.60 -4.51
N ALA A 37 -4.18 -1.56 -3.87
CA ALA A 37 -3.56 -1.64 -2.57
C ALA A 37 -4.55 -2.12 -1.49
N ARG A 38 -5.80 -1.60 -1.51
CA ARG A 38 -6.86 -2.04 -0.59
C ARG A 38 -7.25 -3.50 -0.83
N VAL A 39 -7.45 -3.91 -2.08
CA VAL A 39 -7.74 -5.31 -2.43
C VAL A 39 -6.60 -6.23 -1.99
N HIS A 40 -5.35 -5.83 -2.20
CA HIS A 40 -4.19 -6.58 -1.77
C HIS A 40 -4.20 -6.79 -0.24
N TYR A 41 -4.39 -5.73 0.54
CA TYR A 41 -4.54 -5.81 1.99
C TYR A 41 -5.69 -6.72 2.43
N LEU A 42 -6.89 -6.54 1.86
CA LEU A 42 -8.08 -7.31 2.22
C LEU A 42 -7.97 -8.80 1.87
N ASN A 43 -7.17 -9.13 0.85
CA ASN A 43 -6.87 -10.52 0.47
C ASN A 43 -5.71 -11.13 1.26
N GLY A 44 -5.26 -10.48 2.35
CA GLY A 44 -4.18 -10.98 3.19
C GLY A 44 -2.78 -10.70 2.64
N GLY A 45 -2.66 -9.72 1.74
CA GLY A 45 -1.37 -9.14 1.37
C GLY A 45 -0.78 -8.39 2.55
N ASP A 46 0.17 -9.02 3.23
CA ASP A 46 0.94 -8.48 4.36
C ASP A 46 2.01 -7.47 3.92
N ASP A 47 1.69 -6.52 3.05
CA ASP A 47 2.67 -5.55 2.59
C ASP A 47 2.27 -4.14 3.00
N ILE A 48 2.70 -3.74 4.22
CA ILE A 48 3.37 -2.48 4.59
C ILE A 48 3.60 -2.47 6.12
N TYR A 49 4.56 -3.28 6.59
CA TYR A 49 5.41 -2.92 7.76
C TYR A 49 6.88 -3.30 7.54
N VAL A 50 7.22 -3.82 6.35
CA VAL A 50 8.59 -4.21 6.02
C VAL A 50 9.44 -2.96 5.69
N PHE A 51 8.87 -1.95 5.03
CA PHE A 51 9.61 -0.71 4.72
C PHE A 51 9.90 0.17 5.95
N GLY A 52 8.99 0.24 6.92
CA GLY A 52 9.23 0.98 8.16
C GLY A 52 10.33 0.35 9.02
N ASN A 53 10.33 -0.98 9.13
CA ASN A 53 11.38 -1.70 9.86
C ASN A 53 12.72 -1.68 9.14
N ILE A 54 12.75 -1.81 7.80
CA ILE A 54 13.99 -1.67 7.03
C ILE A 54 14.54 -0.24 7.16
N CYS A 55 13.71 0.80 7.07
CA CYS A 55 14.20 2.17 7.23
C CYS A 55 14.76 2.43 8.63
N ASN A 56 14.10 1.94 9.68
CA ASN A 56 14.61 2.06 11.06
C ASN A 56 15.90 1.26 11.27
N GLN A 57 16.00 0.04 10.74
CA GLN A 57 17.22 -0.77 10.81
C GLN A 57 18.37 -0.13 10.02
N VAL A 58 18.11 0.34 8.79
CA VAL A 58 19.10 1.00 7.94
C VAL A 58 19.56 2.33 8.55
N THR A 59 18.65 3.12 9.15
CA THR A 59 19.00 4.37 9.84
C THR A 59 19.88 4.10 11.05
N ASN A 60 19.51 3.12 11.89
CA ASN A 60 20.31 2.74 13.05
C ASN A 60 21.70 2.23 12.66
N ILE A 61 21.81 1.47 11.56
CA ILE A 61 23.10 1.04 11.02
C ILE A 61 23.89 2.24 10.50
N ALA A 62 23.26 3.12 9.70
CA ALA A 62 23.90 4.30 9.10
C ALA A 62 24.43 5.29 10.15
N THR A 63 23.70 5.50 11.24
CA THR A 63 24.12 6.32 12.38
C THR A 63 25.32 5.68 13.10
N ASN A 64 25.32 4.36 13.30
CA ASN A 64 26.43 3.66 13.97
C ASN A 64 27.71 3.59 13.14
N ILE A 65 27.62 3.61 11.80
CA ILE A 65 28.79 3.60 10.91
C ILE A 65 29.23 5.00 10.45
N GLY A 66 28.58 6.06 10.93
CA GLY A 66 28.91 7.45 10.58
C GLY A 66 28.72 7.79 9.09
N ARG A 67 27.92 7.02 8.35
CA ARG A 67 27.67 7.22 6.92
C ARG A 67 26.17 7.35 6.65
N LEU A 68 25.62 8.52 6.98
CA LEU A 68 24.34 8.98 6.42
C LEU A 68 24.61 9.57 5.04
N ASP A 69 25.02 8.75 4.07
CA ASP A 69 25.40 9.28 2.75
C ASP A 69 24.60 8.59 1.65
N TRP A 70 23.70 9.33 1.02
CA TRP A 70 22.93 8.95 -0.17
C TRP A 70 21.80 7.91 -0.06
N THR A 71 21.97 6.74 0.57
CA THR A 71 20.95 5.66 0.49
C THR A 71 19.64 6.01 1.20
N CYS A 72 19.70 6.59 2.40
CA CYS A 72 18.51 7.03 3.13
C CYS A 72 17.79 8.21 2.44
N ARG A 73 18.53 9.07 1.75
CA ARG A 73 17.97 10.24 1.04
C ARG A 73 17.11 9.82 -0.15
N ARG A 74 17.58 8.83 -0.90
CA ARG A 74 16.88 8.29 -2.07
C ARG A 74 15.63 7.49 -1.68
N ILE A 75 15.63 6.86 -0.51
CA ILE A 75 14.44 6.18 0.05
C ILE A 75 13.41 7.22 0.52
N ALA A 76 13.83 8.31 1.18
CA ALA A 76 12.94 9.40 1.56
C ALA A 76 12.28 10.04 0.32
N GLU A 77 13.05 10.28 -0.73
CA GLU A 77 12.54 10.81 -2.02
C GLU A 77 11.50 9.87 -2.66
N VAL A 78 11.74 8.55 -2.65
CA VAL A 78 10.78 7.56 -3.19
C VAL A 78 9.50 7.53 -2.35
N LEU A 79 9.61 7.59 -1.01
CA LEU A 79 8.45 7.61 -0.12
C LEU A 79 7.62 8.90 -0.27
N GLU A 80 8.26 10.04 -0.45
CA GLU A 80 7.58 11.31 -0.74
C GLU A 80 6.90 11.30 -2.11
N SER A 81 7.51 10.69 -3.14
CA SER A 81 6.89 10.56 -4.47
C SER A 81 5.74 9.55 -4.54
N SER A 82 5.65 8.62 -3.58
CA SER A 82 4.57 7.63 -3.50
C SER A 82 3.31 8.15 -2.79
N ARG A 83 3.31 9.42 -2.40
CA ARG A 83 2.26 10.10 -1.64
C ARG A 83 1.33 10.98 -2.50
N GLU A 84 1.56 11.03 -3.81
CA GLU A 84 0.70 11.64 -4.84
C GLU A 84 -0.15 10.57 -5.54
#